data_AF-A0A9P5SPH0-F1
#
_entry.id   AF-A0A9P5SPH0-F1
#
_cell.length_a   1.000
_cell.length_b   1.000
_cell.length_c   1.000
_cell.angle_alpha   90.00
_cell.angle_beta   90.00
_cell.angle_gamma   90.00
#
_symmetry.space_group_name_H-M   'P 1'
#
loop_
_entity.id
_entity.type
_entity.pdbx_description
1 polymer ?
#
loop_
_entity_poly.entity_id
_entity_poly.type
_entity_poly.pdbx_seq_one_letter_code
_entity_poly.pdbx_strand_id
1 'polypeptide(L)'
;MATAHTPHPYYPLDLVLDHYVPNTYSMKDTLTLLFSTFGAITIGSIALSYPKRHSTIKGLGNQLTFLWFVMCGFIHLFLEGYFSVHHATLAGDQHPLAQVWKEYSLSDSRYLSSDSFVLIMESITAFAWGPLAFFAAKTMYYNTPARHVAQLILSLGQIYGCVLYYLTTMVEGSPHCDPHPYYYYFYFAFFNIFWIVVPTILMHNSQGCSRR
;
A
#
# COMPACT_ATOMS: atom_id res chain seq x y z
N MET A 1 -40.81 -3.10 1.65
CA MET A 1 -40.30 -1.76 1.97
C MET A 1 -38.93 -1.66 1.35
N ALA A 2 -38.71 -0.77 0.38
CA ALA A 2 -37.37 -0.55 -0.16
C ALA A 2 -36.53 0.10 0.95
N THR A 3 -35.46 -0.57 1.38
CA THR A 3 -34.46 0.00 2.29
C THR A 3 -33.85 1.22 1.61
N ALA A 4 -34.00 2.41 2.20
CA ALA A 4 -33.38 3.62 1.67
C ALA A 4 -31.85 3.47 1.84
N HIS A 5 -31.14 3.24 0.74
CA HIS A 5 -29.68 3.16 0.75
C HIS A 5 -29.07 4.54 0.99
N THR A 6 -28.02 4.59 1.82
CA THR A 6 -27.24 5.82 2.06
C THR A 6 -26.47 6.16 0.77
N PRO A 7 -26.73 7.32 0.13
CA PRO A 7 -26.04 7.68 -1.11
C PRO A 7 -24.54 7.84 -0.91
N HIS A 8 -23.75 7.36 -1.87
CA HIS A 8 -22.29 7.45 -1.85
C HIS A 8 -21.70 7.66 -3.26
N PRO A 9 -20.44 8.12 -3.38
CA PRO A 9 -19.83 8.39 -4.67
C PRO A 9 -19.16 7.18 -5.34
N TYR A 10 -19.04 6.05 -4.63
CA TYR A 10 -18.30 4.88 -5.10
C TYR A 10 -19.03 4.09 -6.17
N TYR A 11 -18.28 3.59 -7.16
CA TYR A 11 -18.80 2.73 -8.21
C TYR A 11 -18.72 1.24 -7.80
N PRO A 12 -19.73 0.41 -8.12
CA PRO A 12 -20.97 0.80 -8.79
C PRO A 12 -21.91 1.58 -7.85
N LEU A 13 -22.69 2.52 -8.38
CA LEU A 13 -23.49 3.47 -7.59
C LEU A 13 -24.65 2.82 -6.81
N ASP A 14 -24.99 1.57 -7.14
CA ASP A 14 -25.97 0.74 -6.46
C ASP A 14 -25.34 -0.18 -5.38
N LEU A 15 -24.03 -0.04 -5.13
CA LEU A 15 -23.38 -0.69 -4.01
C LEU A 15 -24.08 -0.32 -2.68
N VAL A 16 -24.14 -1.27 -1.75
CA VAL A 16 -24.84 -1.07 -0.48
C VAL A 16 -23.81 -0.79 0.62
N LEU A 17 -23.71 0.47 1.03
CA LEU A 17 -22.87 0.93 2.14
C LEU A 17 -23.75 1.58 3.22
N ASP A 18 -24.55 0.76 3.93
CA ASP A 18 -25.61 1.25 4.83
C ASP A 18 -25.13 2.25 5.89
N HIS A 19 -23.91 2.09 6.37
CA HIS A 19 -23.30 2.92 7.42
C HIS A 19 -22.32 3.97 6.87
N TYR A 20 -22.37 4.28 5.56
CA TYR A 20 -21.47 5.26 4.94
C TYR A 20 -21.63 6.65 5.55
N VAL A 21 -20.48 7.28 5.85
CA VAL A 21 -20.39 8.68 6.25
C VAL A 21 -19.31 9.35 5.40
N PRO A 22 -19.61 10.46 4.68
CA PRO A 22 -18.63 11.18 3.90
C PRO A 22 -17.42 11.64 4.72
N ASN A 23 -16.28 11.79 4.06
CA ASN A 23 -15.11 12.39 4.68
C ASN A 23 -15.41 13.82 5.14
N THR A 24 -14.86 14.16 6.31
CA THR A 24 -14.82 15.55 6.79
C THR A 24 -13.61 16.29 6.23
N TYR A 25 -12.55 15.57 5.86
CA TYR A 25 -11.39 16.09 5.15
C TYR A 25 -11.69 16.23 3.67
N SER A 26 -11.21 17.32 3.08
CA SER A 26 -11.19 17.44 1.61
C SER A 26 -10.12 16.50 1.03
N MET A 27 -10.21 16.19 -0.28
CA MET A 27 -9.13 15.48 -1.00
C MET A 27 -7.76 16.10 -0.74
N LYS A 28 -7.66 17.44 -0.71
CA LYS A 28 -6.40 18.14 -0.46
C LYS A 28 -5.87 17.85 0.93
N ASP A 29 -6.72 17.93 1.95
CA ASP A 29 -6.32 17.69 3.34
C ASP A 29 -5.89 16.23 3.53
N THR A 30 -6.62 15.28 2.95
CA THR A 30 -6.30 13.85 2.98
C THR A 30 -4.96 13.54 2.31
N LEU A 31 -4.72 14.09 1.11
CA LEU A 31 -3.45 13.90 0.41
C LEU A 31 -2.30 14.62 1.13
N THR A 32 -2.52 15.81 1.68
CA THR A 32 -1.51 16.51 2.50
C THR A 32 -1.14 15.69 3.72
N LEU A 33 -2.10 15.09 4.42
CA LEU A 33 -1.84 14.18 5.54
C LEU A 33 -0.99 12.97 5.08
N LEU A 34 -1.37 12.33 3.99
CA LEU A 34 -0.66 11.15 3.47
C LEU A 34 0.79 11.49 3.09
N PHE A 35 0.99 12.50 2.25
CA PHE A 35 2.32 12.86 1.74
C PHE A 35 3.21 13.51 2.80
N SER A 36 2.65 14.25 3.77
CA SER A 36 3.43 14.74 4.92
C SER A 36 3.91 13.59 5.80
N THR A 37 3.08 12.56 6.00
CA THR A 37 3.46 11.33 6.70
C THR A 37 4.57 10.59 5.95
N PHE A 38 4.45 10.41 4.63
CA PHE A 38 5.51 9.82 3.81
C PHE A 38 6.80 10.66 3.84
N GLY A 39 6.69 11.99 3.86
CA GLY A 39 7.83 12.89 4.06
C GLY A 39 8.53 12.64 5.39
N ALA A 40 7.77 12.54 6.49
CA ALA A 40 8.31 12.25 7.81
C ALA A 40 9.01 10.88 7.89
N ILE A 41 8.40 9.83 7.32
CA ILE A 41 8.99 8.49 7.24
C ILE A 41 10.29 8.52 6.42
N THR A 42 10.31 9.28 5.31
CA THR A 42 11.49 9.47 4.47
C THR A 42 12.63 10.13 5.24
N ILE A 43 12.35 11.24 5.93
CA ILE A 43 13.35 11.96 6.74
C ILE A 43 13.87 11.05 7.87
N GLY A 44 12.97 10.34 8.55
CA GLY A 44 13.33 9.36 9.58
C GLY A 44 14.23 8.25 9.03
N SER A 45 13.90 7.71 7.86
CA SER A 45 14.69 6.66 7.20
C SER A 45 16.10 7.15 6.81
N ILE A 46 16.20 8.38 6.31
CA ILE A 46 17.49 9.02 5.99
C ILE A 46 18.32 9.18 7.27
N ALA A 47 17.73 9.72 8.33
CA ALA A 47 18.39 9.88 9.62
C ALA A 47 18.86 8.54 10.22
N LEU A 48 18.01 7.51 10.18
CA LEU A 48 18.34 6.15 10.64
C LEU A 48 19.49 5.54 9.84
N SER A 49 19.50 5.70 8.52
CA SER A 49 20.55 5.15 7.64
C SER A 49 21.87 5.94 7.70
N TYR A 50 21.86 7.18 8.19
CA TYR A 50 23.00 8.09 8.17
C TYR A 50 24.31 7.52 8.75
N PRO A 51 24.31 6.79 9.89
CA PRO A 51 25.53 6.18 10.43
C PRO A 51 26.12 5.06 9.55
N LYS A 52 25.30 4.46 8.68
CA LYS A 52 25.69 3.35 7.80
C LYS A 52 25.84 3.77 6.33
N ARG A 53 25.66 5.05 6.02
CA ARG A 53 25.66 5.59 4.64
C ARG A 53 26.97 5.43 3.87
N HIS A 54 28.09 5.24 4.58
CA HIS A 54 29.41 5.03 4.00
C HIS A 54 29.91 3.57 4.15
N SER A 55 29.10 2.68 4.72
CA SER A 55 29.44 1.27 4.96
C SER A 55 28.40 0.33 4.36
N THR A 56 27.44 -0.15 5.15
CA THR A 56 26.49 -1.21 4.75
C THR A 56 25.38 -0.69 3.84
N ILE A 57 25.06 0.61 3.92
CA ILE A 57 24.06 1.29 3.08
C ILE A 57 24.78 2.31 2.17
N LYS A 58 25.90 1.90 1.58
CA LYS A 58 26.71 2.76 0.71
C LYS A 58 26.10 2.87 -0.69
N GLY A 59 26.00 4.10 -1.19
CA GLY A 59 25.53 4.41 -2.55
C GLY A 59 24.02 4.63 -2.65
N LEU A 60 23.61 5.42 -3.65
CA LEU A 60 22.23 5.86 -3.82
C LEU A 60 21.23 4.68 -3.91
N GLY A 61 21.57 3.63 -4.66
CA GLY A 61 20.68 2.46 -4.80
C GLY A 61 20.38 1.77 -3.47
N ASN A 62 21.39 1.60 -2.60
CA ASN A 62 21.19 1.00 -1.28
C ASN A 62 20.42 1.92 -0.34
N GLN A 63 20.66 3.24 -0.41
CA GLN A 63 19.92 4.22 0.40
C GLN A 63 18.44 4.25 0.02
N LEU A 64 18.13 4.25 -1.28
CA LEU A 64 16.76 4.19 -1.78
C LEU A 64 16.10 2.85 -1.45
N THR A 65 16.82 1.73 -1.51
CA THR A 65 16.30 0.41 -1.12
C THR A 65 15.99 0.34 0.37
N PHE A 66 16.85 0.90 1.22
CA PHE A 66 16.59 0.98 2.66
C PHE A 66 15.36 1.83 2.95
N LEU A 67 15.25 3.01 2.33
CA LEU A 67 14.07 3.86 2.44
C LEU A 67 12.80 3.14 1.97
N TRP A 68 12.87 2.43 0.84
CA TRP A 68 11.77 1.65 0.30
C TRP A 68 11.27 0.63 1.33
N PHE A 69 12.16 -0.17 1.93
CA PHE A 69 11.76 -1.15 2.94
C PHE A 69 11.12 -0.53 4.17
N VAL A 70 11.67 0.58 4.68
CA VAL A 70 11.06 1.28 5.82
C VAL A 70 9.68 1.82 5.43
N MET A 71 9.55 2.46 4.27
CA MET A 71 8.27 2.96 3.76
C MET A 71 7.23 1.84 3.59
N CYS A 72 7.61 0.72 2.98
CA CYS A 72 6.77 -0.46 2.84
C CYS A 72 6.30 -0.96 4.21
N GLY A 73 7.22 -1.07 5.18
CA GLY A 73 6.89 -1.50 6.53
C GLY A 73 5.81 -0.61 7.16
N PHE A 74 5.92 0.71 6.97
CA PHE A 74 4.91 1.64 7.50
C PHE A 74 3.57 1.57 6.76
N ILE A 75 3.59 1.56 5.43
CA ILE A 75 2.36 1.50 4.63
C ILE A 75 1.62 0.20 4.93
N HIS A 76 2.29 -0.93 4.80
CA HIS A 76 1.66 -2.23 5.02
C HIS A 76 1.16 -2.37 6.46
N LEU A 77 2.02 -2.13 7.46
CA LEU A 77 1.63 -2.43 8.83
C LEU A 77 0.57 -1.46 9.38
N PHE A 78 0.64 -0.18 9.04
CA PHE A 78 -0.24 0.84 9.64
C PHE A 78 -1.39 1.24 8.73
N LEU A 79 -1.18 1.45 7.43
CA LEU A 79 -2.27 1.84 6.53
C LEU A 79 -3.12 0.60 6.19
N GLU A 80 -2.51 -0.44 5.63
CA GLU A 80 -3.20 -1.68 5.25
C GLU A 80 -3.62 -2.50 6.48
N GLY A 81 -2.85 -2.44 7.56
CA GLY A 81 -3.26 -3.01 8.86
C GLY A 81 -4.49 -2.31 9.44
N TYR A 82 -4.62 -0.98 9.29
CA TYR A 82 -5.83 -0.28 9.71
C TYR A 82 -7.05 -0.76 8.92
N PHE A 83 -6.93 -0.85 7.59
CA PHE A 83 -7.98 -1.41 6.75
C PHE A 83 -8.33 -2.82 7.20
N SER A 84 -7.35 -3.71 7.35
CA SER A 84 -7.56 -5.12 7.69
C SER A 84 -8.27 -5.33 9.03
N VAL A 85 -8.07 -4.43 10.01
CA VAL A 85 -8.75 -4.49 11.32
C VAL A 85 -10.11 -3.82 11.31
N HIS A 86 -10.28 -2.74 10.54
CA HIS A 86 -11.47 -1.88 10.58
C HIS A 86 -12.37 -1.97 9.35
N HIS A 87 -12.10 -2.88 8.40
CA HIS A 87 -12.77 -3.00 7.10
C HIS A 87 -14.30 -2.96 7.20
N ALA A 88 -14.87 -3.66 8.20
CA ALA A 88 -16.31 -3.79 8.38
C ALA A 88 -17.03 -2.47 8.76
N THR A 89 -16.30 -1.50 9.32
CA THR A 89 -16.85 -0.21 9.75
C THR A 89 -16.23 0.97 9.00
N LEU A 90 -15.36 0.71 8.04
CA LEU A 90 -14.49 1.71 7.40
C LEU A 90 -15.29 2.82 6.70
N ALA A 91 -16.42 2.48 6.08
CA ALA A 91 -17.25 3.43 5.34
C ALA A 91 -17.86 4.52 6.23
N GLY A 92 -18.09 4.23 7.51
CA GLY A 92 -18.63 5.20 8.48
C GLY A 92 -17.58 5.90 9.34
N ASP A 93 -16.34 5.43 9.29
CA ASP A 93 -15.27 5.87 10.19
C ASP A 93 -14.69 7.24 9.77
N GLN A 94 -14.36 8.06 10.77
CA GLN A 94 -13.81 9.41 10.61
C GLN A 94 -12.36 9.51 11.10
N HIS A 95 -11.77 8.41 11.55
CA HIS A 95 -10.35 8.36 11.86
C HIS A 95 -9.52 8.79 10.63
N PRO A 96 -8.40 9.52 10.80
CA PRO A 96 -7.63 10.04 9.67
C PRO A 96 -7.23 8.96 8.64
N LEU A 97 -6.86 7.75 9.09
CA LEU A 97 -6.55 6.64 8.18
C LEU A 97 -7.78 6.10 7.45
N ALA A 98 -8.96 6.08 8.09
CA ALA A 98 -10.20 5.72 7.42
C ALA A 98 -10.58 6.73 6.33
N GLN A 99 -10.31 8.02 6.57
CA GLN A 99 -10.55 9.06 5.57
C GLN A 99 -9.60 8.92 4.37
N VAL A 100 -8.32 8.56 4.60
CA VAL A 100 -7.39 8.18 3.52
C VAL A 100 -7.91 6.98 2.74
N TRP A 101 -8.39 5.93 3.41
CA TRP A 101 -8.96 4.77 2.73
C TRP A 101 -10.22 5.10 1.93
N LYS A 102 -11.13 5.89 2.47
CA LYS A 102 -12.33 6.36 1.75
C LYS A 102 -12.00 7.22 0.53
N GLU A 103 -10.96 8.04 0.61
CA GLU A 103 -10.46 8.81 -0.54
C GLU A 103 -9.88 7.87 -1.59
N TYR A 104 -9.03 6.93 -1.18
CA TYR A 104 -8.43 5.95 -2.11
C TYR A 104 -9.48 5.02 -2.74
N SER A 105 -10.54 4.70 -2.01
CA SER A 105 -11.65 3.85 -2.46
C SER A 105 -12.48 4.47 -3.59
N LEU A 106 -12.31 5.76 -3.91
CA LEU A 106 -12.84 6.35 -5.15
C LEU A 106 -12.24 5.66 -6.39
N SER A 107 -11.06 5.08 -6.26
CA SER A 107 -10.40 4.32 -7.32
C SER A 107 -10.83 2.86 -7.39
N ASP A 108 -11.24 2.28 -6.27
CA ASP A 108 -11.71 0.91 -6.16
C ASP A 108 -12.58 0.74 -4.89
N SER A 109 -13.89 0.56 -5.07
CA SER A 109 -14.84 0.45 -3.96
C SER A 109 -14.74 -0.84 -3.15
N ARG A 110 -13.98 -1.83 -3.63
CA ARG A 110 -13.76 -3.12 -2.96
C ARG A 110 -13.19 -2.98 -1.54
N TYR A 111 -12.46 -1.89 -1.28
CA TYR A 111 -11.98 -1.52 0.04
C TYR A 111 -13.10 -1.11 1.02
N LEU A 112 -14.26 -0.63 0.55
CA LEU A 112 -15.39 -0.28 1.42
C LEU A 112 -16.43 -1.39 1.50
N SER A 113 -16.56 -2.21 0.46
CA SER A 113 -17.45 -3.36 0.47
C SER A 113 -16.86 -4.60 1.18
N SER A 114 -15.62 -4.52 1.64
CA SER A 114 -14.88 -5.65 2.23
C SER A 114 -14.82 -6.85 1.28
N ASP A 115 -14.47 -6.60 0.01
CA ASP A 115 -14.24 -7.68 -0.95
C ASP A 115 -13.29 -8.72 -0.37
N SER A 116 -13.64 -10.01 -0.54
CA SER A 116 -12.91 -11.09 0.13
C SER A 116 -11.46 -11.18 -0.33
N PHE A 117 -11.19 -10.96 -1.62
CA PHE A 117 -9.84 -11.01 -2.12
C PHE A 117 -9.02 -9.82 -1.62
N VAL A 118 -9.53 -8.59 -1.78
CA VAL A 118 -8.84 -7.37 -1.32
C VAL A 118 -8.56 -7.43 0.17
N LEU A 119 -9.55 -7.81 1.00
CA LEU A 119 -9.38 -7.96 2.44
C LEU A 119 -8.27 -8.96 2.80
N ILE A 120 -8.29 -10.16 2.20
CA ILE A 120 -7.29 -11.20 2.50
C ILE A 120 -5.91 -10.77 2.03
N MET A 121 -5.79 -10.21 0.82
CA MET A 121 -4.53 -9.74 0.27
C MET A 121 -3.91 -8.68 1.17
N GLU A 122 -4.68 -7.65 1.54
CA GLU A 122 -4.22 -6.55 2.39
C GLU A 122 -3.92 -7.02 3.83
N SER A 123 -4.61 -8.04 4.32
CA SER A 123 -4.30 -8.65 5.61
C SER A 123 -2.94 -9.37 5.57
N ILE A 124 -2.64 -10.08 4.49
CA ILE A 124 -1.34 -10.73 4.30
C ILE A 124 -0.25 -9.66 4.15
N THR A 125 -0.49 -8.60 3.38
CA THR A 125 0.49 -7.52 3.23
C THR A 125 0.75 -6.84 4.57
N ALA A 126 -0.29 -6.52 5.32
CA ALA A 126 -0.16 -5.90 6.63
C ALA A 126 0.61 -6.75 7.64
N PHE A 127 0.22 -8.02 7.81
CA PHE A 127 0.71 -8.85 8.91
C PHE A 127 1.89 -9.75 8.55
N ALA A 128 2.18 -9.94 7.26
CA ALA A 128 3.38 -10.65 6.80
C ALA A 128 4.39 -9.71 6.12
N TRP A 129 3.97 -8.96 5.10
CA TRP A 129 4.88 -8.12 4.31
C TRP A 129 5.35 -6.87 5.07
N GLY A 130 4.52 -6.26 5.91
CA GLY A 130 4.90 -5.15 6.78
C GLY A 130 6.06 -5.50 7.73
N PRO A 131 5.91 -6.55 8.58
CA PRO A 131 7.01 -7.02 9.43
C PRO A 131 8.23 -7.48 8.64
N LEU A 132 8.03 -8.16 7.49
CA LEU A 132 9.13 -8.61 6.63
C LEU A 132 9.90 -7.43 6.03
N ALA A 133 9.24 -6.32 5.71
CA ALA A 133 9.88 -5.12 5.20
C ALA A 133 10.78 -4.46 6.25
N PHE A 134 10.32 -4.34 7.50
CA PHE A 134 11.20 -3.89 8.59
C PHE A 134 12.35 -4.85 8.85
N PHE A 135 12.11 -6.17 8.75
CA PHE A 135 13.17 -7.17 8.85
C PHE A 135 14.20 -7.04 7.71
N ALA A 136 13.76 -6.79 6.47
CA ALA A 136 14.63 -6.53 5.33
C ALA A 136 15.48 -5.26 5.56
N ALA A 137 14.89 -4.17 6.04
CA ALA A 137 15.62 -2.96 6.42
C ALA A 137 16.67 -3.23 7.51
N LYS A 138 16.30 -3.98 8.56
CA LYS A 138 17.21 -4.35 9.66
C LYS A 138 18.37 -5.20 9.17
N THR A 139 18.10 -6.26 8.42
CA THR A 139 19.12 -7.17 7.89
C THR A 139 20.06 -6.47 6.90
N MET A 140 19.56 -5.50 6.14
CA MET A 140 20.36 -4.61 5.31
C MET A 140 21.26 -3.68 6.14
N TYR A 141 20.70 -3.05 7.19
CA TYR A 141 21.44 -2.16 8.09
C TYR A 141 22.65 -2.84 8.74
N TYR A 142 22.45 -4.08 9.20
CA TYR A 142 23.49 -4.91 9.82
C TYR A 142 24.29 -5.76 8.83
N ASN A 143 24.05 -5.63 7.52
CA ASN A 143 24.73 -6.37 6.45
C ASN A 143 24.73 -7.89 6.64
N THR A 144 23.60 -8.45 7.03
CA THR A 144 23.41 -9.90 7.17
C THR A 144 22.98 -10.53 5.84
N PRO A 145 23.39 -11.78 5.53
CA PRO A 145 22.99 -12.46 4.27
C PRO A 145 21.48 -12.59 4.10
N ALA A 146 20.73 -12.67 5.21
CA ALA A 146 19.27 -12.76 5.23
C ALA A 146 18.57 -11.61 4.47
N ARG A 147 19.24 -10.46 4.26
CA ARG A 147 18.67 -9.33 3.51
C ARG A 147 18.25 -9.73 2.10
N HIS A 148 18.99 -10.62 1.43
CA HIS A 148 18.72 -11.00 0.04
C HIS A 148 17.48 -11.90 -0.08
N VAL A 149 17.32 -12.82 0.88
CA VAL A 149 16.15 -13.69 0.98
C VAL A 149 14.92 -12.88 1.37
N ALA A 150 15.03 -12.01 2.38
CA ALA A 150 13.92 -11.14 2.80
C ALA A 150 13.47 -10.20 1.67
N GLN A 151 14.42 -9.56 0.98
CA GLN A 151 14.16 -8.73 -0.20
C GLN A 151 13.45 -9.52 -1.30
N LEU A 152 13.93 -10.72 -1.63
CA LEU A 152 13.33 -11.54 -2.69
C LEU A 152 11.89 -11.95 -2.34
N ILE A 153 11.65 -12.45 -1.13
CA ILE A 153 10.31 -12.88 -0.68
C ILE A 153 9.36 -11.69 -0.67
N LEU A 154 9.78 -10.57 -0.07
CA LEU A 154 8.96 -9.35 -0.01
C LEU A 154 8.60 -8.85 -1.41
N SER A 155 9.60 -8.73 -2.29
CA SER A 155 9.37 -8.24 -3.65
C SER A 155 8.47 -9.17 -4.46
N LEU A 156 8.63 -10.49 -4.32
CA LEU A 156 7.75 -11.45 -4.97
C LEU A 156 6.31 -11.34 -4.44
N GLY A 157 6.14 -11.22 -3.12
CA GLY A 157 4.82 -11.05 -2.49
C GLY A 157 4.10 -9.78 -2.96
N GLN A 158 4.82 -8.66 -3.04
CA GLN A 158 4.29 -7.38 -3.53
C GLN A 158 3.84 -7.47 -5.00
N ILE A 159 4.67 -8.03 -5.88
CA ILE A 159 4.31 -8.21 -7.29
C ILE A 159 3.11 -9.14 -7.43
N TYR A 160 3.14 -10.29 -6.72
CA TYR A 160 2.08 -11.28 -6.82
C TYR A 160 0.73 -10.74 -6.34
N GLY A 161 0.71 -10.06 -5.19
CA GLY A 161 -0.49 -9.40 -4.68
C GLY A 161 -1.02 -8.34 -5.65
N CYS A 162 -0.15 -7.46 -6.13
CA CYS A 162 -0.55 -6.38 -7.05
C CYS A 162 -1.07 -6.93 -8.40
N VAL A 163 -0.45 -7.98 -8.95
CA VAL A 163 -0.95 -8.66 -10.16
C VAL A 163 -2.35 -9.24 -9.92
N LEU A 164 -2.57 -9.93 -8.81
CA LEU A 164 -3.89 -10.49 -8.49
C LEU A 164 -4.94 -9.39 -8.24
N TYR A 165 -4.57 -8.29 -7.58
CA TYR A 165 -5.42 -7.12 -7.37
C TYR A 165 -5.95 -6.53 -8.69
N TYR A 166 -5.06 -6.35 -9.67
CA TYR A 166 -5.46 -5.88 -11.00
C TYR A 166 -6.29 -6.91 -11.75
N LEU A 167 -5.82 -8.16 -11.82
CA LEU A 167 -6.48 -9.17 -12.64
C LEU A 167 -7.90 -9.48 -12.16
N THR A 168 -8.15 -9.49 -10.86
CA THR A 168 -9.48 -9.74 -10.30
C THR A 168 -10.51 -8.73 -10.80
N THR A 169 -10.23 -7.42 -10.69
CA THR A 169 -11.16 -6.40 -11.17
C THR A 169 -11.20 -6.30 -12.70
N MET A 170 -10.05 -6.46 -13.38
CA MET A 170 -10.00 -6.37 -14.84
C MET A 170 -10.80 -7.48 -15.54
N VAL A 171 -10.83 -8.70 -14.99
CA VAL A 171 -11.65 -9.81 -15.52
C VAL A 171 -13.15 -9.49 -15.42
N GLU A 172 -13.55 -8.73 -14.40
CA GLU A 172 -14.93 -8.28 -14.19
C GLU A 172 -15.30 -7.05 -15.05
N GLY A 173 -14.34 -6.48 -15.79
CA GLY A 173 -14.53 -5.23 -16.55
C GLY A 173 -14.37 -3.96 -15.70
N SER A 174 -13.66 -4.07 -14.57
CA SER A 174 -13.39 -2.99 -13.61
C SER A 174 -14.64 -2.27 -13.08
N PRO A 175 -15.71 -2.97 -12.65
CA PRO A 175 -16.98 -2.34 -12.28
C PRO A 175 -16.89 -1.51 -10.99
N HIS A 176 -15.88 -1.78 -10.17
CA HIS A 176 -15.63 -1.12 -8.88
C HIS A 176 -14.82 0.17 -8.99
N CYS A 177 -14.26 0.45 -10.17
CA CYS A 177 -13.43 1.62 -10.40
C CYS A 177 -14.27 2.77 -10.95
N ASP A 178 -14.07 3.97 -10.41
CA ASP A 178 -14.71 5.16 -10.98
C ASP A 178 -14.19 5.38 -12.42
N PRO A 179 -15.09 5.57 -13.41
CA PRO A 179 -14.72 5.72 -14.81
C PRO A 179 -14.01 7.05 -15.11
N HIS A 180 -14.02 8.00 -14.19
CA HIS A 180 -13.32 9.27 -14.35
C HIS A 180 -11.80 9.02 -14.43
N PRO A 181 -11.10 9.53 -15.47
CA PRO A 181 -9.69 9.22 -15.73
C PRO A 181 -8.76 9.50 -14.55
N TYR A 182 -9.09 10.49 -13.72
CA TYR A 182 -8.34 10.81 -12.51
C TYR A 182 -8.29 9.62 -11.53
N TYR A 183 -9.42 9.03 -11.16
CA TYR A 183 -9.44 7.92 -10.20
C TYR A 183 -8.91 6.64 -10.83
N TYR A 184 -9.22 6.37 -12.10
CA TYR A 184 -8.75 5.16 -12.77
C TYR A 184 -7.23 5.18 -13.06
N TYR A 185 -6.71 6.23 -13.68
CA TYR A 185 -5.29 6.24 -14.08
C TYR A 185 -4.36 6.76 -13.00
N PHE A 186 -4.76 7.77 -12.22
CA PHE A 186 -3.88 8.33 -11.21
C PHE A 186 -3.95 7.53 -9.90
N TYR A 187 -5.13 7.28 -9.34
CA TYR A 187 -5.23 6.55 -8.09
C TYR A 187 -5.01 5.05 -8.31
N PHE A 188 -5.81 4.44 -9.18
CA PHE A 188 -5.78 2.99 -9.37
C PHE A 188 -4.50 2.54 -10.08
N ALA A 189 -4.11 3.14 -11.22
CA ALA A 189 -2.91 2.68 -11.94
C ALA A 189 -1.59 3.25 -11.38
N PHE A 190 -1.46 4.58 -11.24
CA PHE A 190 -0.17 5.21 -10.91
C PHE A 190 0.29 4.94 -9.48
N PHE A 191 -0.56 4.98 -8.45
CA PHE A 191 -0.10 4.65 -7.10
C PHE A 191 0.32 3.19 -6.95
N ASN A 192 -0.25 2.28 -7.73
CA ASN A 192 0.11 0.87 -7.68
C ASN A 192 1.34 0.50 -8.53
N ILE A 193 1.74 1.32 -9.51
CA ILE A 193 2.89 1.00 -10.38
C ILE A 193 4.19 0.79 -9.60
N PHE A 194 4.36 1.49 -8.48
CA PHE A 194 5.54 1.38 -7.62
C PHE A 194 5.68 -0.02 -7.01
N TRP A 195 4.56 -0.68 -6.68
CA TRP A 195 4.51 -2.04 -6.15
C TRP A 195 4.84 -3.13 -7.18
N ILE A 196 4.97 -2.77 -8.46
CA ILE A 196 5.47 -3.64 -9.52
C ILE A 196 6.92 -3.31 -9.87
N VAL A 197 7.19 -2.03 -10.19
CA VAL A 197 8.47 -1.62 -10.76
C VAL A 197 9.61 -1.73 -9.74
N VAL A 198 9.44 -1.19 -8.53
CA VAL A 198 10.53 -1.19 -7.53
C VAL A 198 10.85 -2.62 -7.10
N PRO A 199 9.87 -3.47 -6.73
CA PRO A 199 10.12 -4.88 -6.43
C PRO A 199 10.82 -5.64 -7.56
N THR A 200 10.46 -5.40 -8.82
CA THR A 200 11.10 -6.07 -9.98
C THR A 200 12.60 -5.73 -10.05
N ILE A 201 12.95 -4.46 -9.87
CA ILE A 201 14.35 -4.01 -9.82
C ILE A 201 15.09 -4.67 -8.64
N LEU A 202 14.44 -4.75 -7.47
CA LEU A 202 15.02 -5.37 -6.28
C LEU A 202 15.24 -6.88 -6.45
N MET A 203 14.33 -7.59 -7.12
CA MET A 203 14.52 -9.01 -7.43
C MET A 203 15.75 -9.24 -8.30
N HIS A 204 15.93 -8.45 -9.36
CA HIS A 204 17.10 -8.53 -10.23
C HIS A 204 18.40 -8.27 -9.46
N ASN A 205 18.41 -7.27 -8.57
CA ASN A 205 19.58 -6.94 -7.76
C ASN A 205 19.91 -8.03 -6.71
N SER A 206 18.92 -8.77 -6.23
CA SER A 206 19.14 -9.87 -5.27
C SER A 206 19.84 -11.07 -5.91
N GLN A 207 19.50 -11.40 -7.16
CA GLN A 207 20.10 -12.53 -7.91
C GLN A 207 21.59 -12.33 -8.23
N GLY A 208 22.03 -11.10 -8.44
CA GLY A 208 23.44 -10.78 -8.71
C GLY A 208 24.41 -11.07 -7.56
N CYS A 209 23.93 -11.16 -6.32
CA CYS A 209 24.75 -11.50 -5.14
C CYS A 209 24.78 -13.01 -4.82
N SER A 210 23.81 -13.80 -5.29
CA SER A 210 23.83 -15.27 -5.14
C SER A 210 24.86 -15.95 -6.04
N ARG A 211 25.44 -15.20 -6.99
CA ARG A 211 26.42 -15.69 -7.99
C ARG A 211 27.86 -15.28 -7.68
N ARG A 212 28.14 -14.82 -6.45
CA ARG A 212 29.49 -14.56 -5.93
C ARG A 212 29.69 -15.39 -4.66
#